data_AF-D1P0C2-F1
#
_entry.id   AF-D1P0C2-F1
#
_cell.length_a   1.000
_cell.length_b   1.000
_cell.length_c   1.000
_cell.angle_alpha   90.00
_cell.angle_beta   90.00
_cell.angle_gamma   90.00
#
_symmetry.space_group_name_H-M   'P 1'
#
loop_
_entity.id
_entity.type
_entity.pdbx_description
1 polymer ?
#
loop_
_entity_poly.entity_id
_entity_poly.type
_entity_poly.pdbx_seq_one_letter_code
_entity_poly.pdbx_strand_id
1 'polypeptide(L)'
;MSENLPEAPQGEFVLFRSVDGQTRVECRFESDTLWLSQAEIANLYQVTPQAITQHVKAVYEEGELVQNSTCKSFLQVRREGNRQVNRNTLHYNLSMILAIGYRVRSVRGTQFRQWATQTLEQYLIKGFVMDDERLKNPPIGQSVVPDYFDEMLERIRDIRASERRVYLRVKEIFTMAADYEPSNKETTRFFQTIQNKLHFACTGMTAAELIASRADASQLDMGLTSYNSDEIRKTDVIIAKNYLRENELKELNRIVNMWLDFAEDQALRRKQVFLQDWDTKLDQFLSFNDRDVLQGAGEISKKVADEKAKEIFDVYAQKRRQLKEAEGARANIAALKDLLKKDK
;
A
#
# COMPACT_ATOMS: atom_id res chain seq x y z
N MET A 1 2.33 -44.52 9.17
CA MET A 1 1.97 -43.18 9.63
C MET A 1 1.32 -42.49 8.44
N SER A 2 0.01 -42.29 8.48
CA SER A 2 -0.72 -41.56 7.43
C SER A 2 -0.43 -40.08 7.62
N GLU A 3 0.50 -39.53 6.84
CA GLU A 3 0.65 -38.08 6.74
C GLU A 3 -0.67 -37.52 6.18
N ASN A 4 -1.36 -36.72 6.99
CA ASN A 4 -2.52 -35.93 6.57
C ASN A 4 -2.05 -34.84 5.60
N LEU A 5 -1.78 -35.24 4.35
CA LEU A 5 -1.52 -34.30 3.27
C LEU A 5 -2.81 -33.55 2.92
N PRO A 6 -2.74 -32.25 2.60
CA PRO A 6 -3.90 -31.50 2.15
C PRO A 6 -4.42 -32.05 0.81
N GLU A 7 -5.74 -32.05 0.63
CA GLU A 7 -6.36 -32.28 -0.68
C GLU A 7 -5.96 -31.16 -1.65
N ALA A 8 -5.81 -31.49 -2.93
CA ALA A 8 -5.48 -30.48 -3.94
C ALA A 8 -6.55 -29.37 -3.98
N PRO A 9 -6.16 -28.08 -3.95
CA PRO A 9 -7.10 -26.96 -3.95
C PRO A 9 -8.02 -26.98 -5.17
N GLN A 10 -9.30 -26.65 -4.97
CA GLN A 10 -10.25 -26.44 -6.08
C GLN A 10 -9.83 -25.20 -6.86
N GLY A 11 -9.59 -25.35 -8.18
CA GLY A 11 -9.06 -24.30 -9.02
C GLY A 11 -10.11 -23.55 -9.81
N GLU A 12 -9.80 -22.30 -10.14
CA GLU A 12 -10.58 -21.46 -11.04
C GLU A 12 -9.73 -20.94 -12.19
N PHE A 13 -10.38 -20.68 -13.32
CA PHE A 13 -9.72 -20.21 -14.53
C PHE A 13 -9.23 -18.77 -14.36
N VAL A 14 -7.92 -18.52 -14.50
CA VAL A 14 -7.38 -17.16 -14.63
C VAL A 14 -6.66 -17.00 -15.96
N LEU A 15 -7.11 -16.00 -16.70
CA LEU A 15 -6.89 -15.88 -18.13
C LEU A 15 -5.58 -15.14 -18.43
N PHE A 16 -4.61 -15.83 -19.04
CA PHE A 16 -3.54 -15.15 -19.79
C PHE A 16 -4.04 -14.92 -21.21
N ARG A 17 -4.53 -13.72 -21.51
CA ARG A 17 -4.88 -13.39 -22.90
C ARG A 17 -3.59 -13.12 -23.70
N SER A 18 -3.07 -14.16 -24.34
CA SER A 18 -2.16 -13.98 -25.47
C SER A 18 -2.91 -13.26 -26.61
N VAL A 19 -2.17 -12.60 -27.51
CA VAL A 19 -2.70 -11.82 -28.65
C VAL A 19 -3.62 -12.66 -29.56
N ASP A 20 -3.48 -13.98 -29.53
CA ASP A 20 -4.30 -14.96 -30.25
C ASP A 20 -5.59 -15.38 -29.52
N GLY A 21 -5.83 -14.95 -28.27
CA GLY A 21 -7.01 -15.28 -27.48
C GLY A 21 -7.12 -16.75 -27.04
N GLN A 22 -6.08 -17.57 -27.25
CA GLN A 22 -6.16 -19.03 -27.18
C GLN A 22 -5.67 -19.65 -25.87
N THR A 23 -4.97 -18.92 -25.00
CA THR A 23 -4.45 -19.52 -23.76
C THR A 23 -5.40 -19.28 -22.59
N ARG A 24 -5.91 -20.39 -22.04
CA ARG A 24 -6.67 -20.41 -20.80
C ARG A 24 -5.82 -21.17 -19.78
N VAL A 25 -5.49 -20.54 -18.66
CA VAL A 25 -4.74 -21.20 -17.59
C VAL A 25 -5.71 -21.47 -16.46
N GLU A 26 -5.83 -22.74 -16.08
CA GLU A 26 -6.55 -23.14 -14.87
C GLU A 26 -5.62 -22.89 -13.69
N CYS A 27 -6.01 -21.97 -12.82
CA CYS A 27 -5.19 -21.53 -11.71
C CYS A 27 -5.80 -22.04 -10.40
N ARG A 28 -5.09 -22.93 -9.70
CA ARG A 28 -5.51 -23.37 -8.38
C ARG A 28 -5.04 -22.38 -7.33
N PHE A 29 -5.98 -21.67 -6.72
CA PHE A 29 -5.68 -20.76 -5.62
C PHE A 29 -5.79 -21.51 -4.29
N GLU A 30 -4.73 -21.41 -3.49
CA GLU A 30 -4.74 -21.84 -2.09
C GLU A 30 -3.82 -20.92 -1.30
N SER A 31 -4.32 -20.42 -0.16
CA SER A 31 -3.55 -19.52 0.71
C SER A 31 -2.96 -18.33 -0.07
N ASP A 32 -3.81 -17.61 -0.81
CA ASP A 32 -3.48 -16.37 -1.55
C ASP A 32 -2.48 -16.51 -2.71
N THR A 33 -2.11 -17.73 -3.10
CA THR A 33 -1.17 -17.96 -4.19
C THR A 33 -1.56 -19.11 -5.10
N LEU A 34 -0.95 -19.13 -6.29
CA LEU A 34 -1.17 -20.14 -7.32
C LEU A 34 -0.27 -21.36 -7.08
N TRP A 35 -0.85 -22.55 -7.11
CA TRP A 35 -0.11 -23.82 -7.09
C TRP A 35 -0.41 -24.67 -8.33
N LEU A 36 0.64 -25.04 -9.08
CA LEU A 36 0.51 -25.92 -10.24
C LEU A 36 1.40 -27.16 -10.09
N SER A 37 0.87 -28.32 -10.47
CA SER A 37 1.66 -29.52 -10.65
C SER A 37 2.61 -29.37 -11.85
N GLN A 38 3.65 -30.20 -11.87
CA GLN A 38 4.59 -30.24 -12.99
C GLN A 38 3.91 -30.41 -14.36
N ALA A 39 2.88 -31.25 -14.44
CA ALA A 39 2.15 -31.50 -15.68
C ALA A 39 1.36 -30.26 -16.14
N GLU A 40 0.81 -29.49 -15.20
CA GLU A 40 0.09 -28.24 -15.51
C GLU A 40 1.05 -27.15 -15.99
N ILE A 41 2.24 -27.04 -15.38
CA ILE A 41 3.29 -26.11 -15.83
C ILE A 41 3.78 -26.49 -17.23
N ALA A 42 3.93 -27.79 -17.50
CA ALA A 42 4.28 -28.30 -18.82
C ALA A 42 3.23 -27.92 -19.88
N ASN A 43 1.96 -28.07 -19.56
CA ASN A 43 0.85 -27.66 -20.43
C ASN A 43 0.81 -26.14 -20.66
N LEU A 44 0.99 -25.35 -19.58
CA LEU A 44 1.04 -23.90 -19.61
C LEU A 44 2.08 -23.38 -20.61
N TYR A 45 3.31 -23.90 -20.51
CA TYR A 45 4.42 -23.46 -21.36
C TYR A 45 4.58 -24.30 -22.63
N GLN A 46 3.68 -25.26 -22.90
CA GLN A 46 3.73 -26.17 -24.05
C GLN A 46 5.10 -26.85 -24.21
N VAL A 47 5.58 -27.45 -23.12
CA VAL A 47 6.82 -28.24 -23.07
C VAL A 47 6.56 -29.58 -22.40
N THR A 48 7.55 -30.46 -22.38
CA THR A 48 7.42 -31.75 -21.71
C THR A 48 7.55 -31.60 -20.20
N PRO A 49 6.88 -32.46 -19.40
CA PRO A 49 7.10 -32.51 -17.94
C PRO A 49 8.58 -32.69 -17.59
N GLN A 50 9.34 -33.47 -18.36
CA GLN A 50 10.78 -33.70 -18.14
C GLN A 50 11.58 -32.40 -18.24
N ALA A 51 11.25 -31.51 -19.19
CA ALA A 51 11.87 -30.20 -19.28
C ALA A 51 11.58 -29.35 -18.03
N ILE A 52 10.36 -29.43 -17.50
CA ILE A 52 10.01 -28.79 -16.22
C ILE A 52 10.86 -29.36 -15.07
N THR A 53 11.10 -30.68 -15.00
CA THR A 53 11.98 -31.25 -13.96
C THR A 53 13.37 -30.62 -14.02
N GLN A 54 13.92 -30.50 -15.23
CA GLN A 54 15.26 -29.96 -15.44
C GLN A 54 15.32 -28.48 -15.02
N HIS A 55 14.31 -27.68 -15.38
CA HIS A 55 14.25 -26.28 -14.97
C HIS A 55 14.10 -26.11 -13.47
N VAL A 56 13.21 -26.87 -12.81
CA VAL A 56 13.06 -26.84 -11.34
C VAL A 56 14.39 -27.15 -10.65
N LYS A 57 15.10 -28.19 -11.11
CA LYS A 57 16.41 -28.55 -10.57
C LYS A 57 17.42 -27.41 -10.72
N ALA A 58 17.51 -26.82 -11.91
CA ALA A 58 18.41 -25.70 -12.17
C ALA A 58 18.10 -24.48 -11.28
N VAL A 59 16.82 -24.12 -11.09
CA VAL A 59 16.40 -23.01 -10.21
C VAL A 59 16.91 -23.21 -8.77
N TYR A 60 16.85 -24.44 -8.26
CA TYR A 60 17.36 -24.75 -6.92
C TYR A 60 18.89 -24.80 -6.86
N GLU A 61 19.55 -25.34 -7.89
CA GLU A 61 21.03 -25.38 -7.96
C GLU A 61 21.65 -23.98 -8.05
N GLU A 62 20.96 -23.04 -8.72
CA GLU A 62 21.36 -21.63 -8.82
C GLU A 62 21.07 -20.85 -7.52
N GLY A 63 20.32 -21.42 -6.57
CA GLY A 63 19.93 -20.75 -5.33
C GLY A 63 18.90 -19.62 -5.51
N GLU A 64 18.22 -19.54 -6.67
CA GLU A 64 17.20 -18.52 -6.92
C GLU A 64 15.99 -18.69 -6.01
N LEU A 65 15.60 -19.94 -5.73
CA LEU A 65 14.48 -20.30 -4.85
C LEU A 65 14.88 -21.41 -3.87
N VAL A 66 14.15 -21.50 -2.76
CA VAL A 66 14.35 -22.53 -1.72
C VAL A 66 13.23 -23.57 -1.81
N GLN A 67 13.59 -24.84 -1.95
CA GLN A 67 12.63 -25.93 -2.18
C GLN A 67 11.49 -26.00 -1.14
N ASN A 68 11.80 -25.80 0.14
CA ASN A 68 10.82 -25.91 1.23
C ASN A 68 9.74 -24.81 1.18
N SER A 69 9.99 -23.68 0.54
CA SER A 69 9.01 -22.57 0.41
C SER A 69 8.26 -22.58 -0.91
N THR A 70 8.76 -23.31 -1.93
CA THR A 70 8.22 -23.28 -3.30
C THR A 70 7.61 -24.59 -3.76
N CYS A 71 7.69 -25.66 -2.96
CA CYS A 71 7.15 -26.97 -3.31
C CYS A 71 6.33 -27.55 -2.16
N LYS A 72 5.14 -28.09 -2.47
CA LYS A 72 4.27 -28.78 -1.53
C LYS A 72 3.71 -30.07 -2.12
N SER A 73 3.52 -31.08 -1.29
CA SER A 73 2.86 -32.33 -1.63
C SER A 73 1.35 -32.20 -1.43
N PHE A 74 0.58 -32.55 -2.45
CA PHE A 74 -0.89 -32.60 -2.40
C PHE A 74 -1.40 -34.00 -2.70
N LEU A 75 -2.48 -34.38 -2.03
CA LEU A 75 -3.24 -35.58 -2.39
C LEU A 75 -4.11 -35.28 -3.60
N GLN A 76 -3.81 -35.95 -4.72
CA GLN A 76 -4.64 -35.94 -5.90
C GLN A 76 -5.48 -37.21 -5.93
N VAL A 77 -6.79 -37.06 -5.74
CA VAL A 77 -7.77 -38.15 -5.88
C VAL A 77 -8.24 -38.17 -7.33
N ARG A 78 -7.96 -39.26 -8.07
CA ARG A 78 -8.46 -39.46 -9.44
C ARG A 78 -9.24 -40.75 -9.52
N ARG A 79 -10.29 -40.76 -10.34
CA ARG A 79 -11.03 -41.98 -10.69
C ARG A 79 -10.40 -42.60 -11.94
N GLU A 80 -9.75 -43.75 -11.78
CA GLU A 80 -9.17 -44.54 -12.88
C GLU A 80 -10.04 -45.79 -13.08
N GLY A 81 -10.87 -45.79 -14.13
CA GLY A 81 -11.90 -46.82 -14.33
C GLY A 81 -12.92 -46.82 -13.16
N ASN A 82 -13.07 -47.97 -12.51
CA ASN A 82 -13.97 -48.12 -11.34
C ASN A 82 -13.28 -47.83 -9.98
N ARG A 83 -11.98 -47.48 -9.95
CA ARG A 83 -11.22 -47.32 -8.70
C ARG A 83 -10.85 -45.85 -8.46
N GLN A 84 -11.02 -45.38 -7.23
CA GLN A 84 -10.39 -44.15 -6.75
C GLN A 84 -8.94 -44.44 -6.38
N VAL A 85 -8.02 -43.68 -6.96
CA VAL A 85 -6.57 -43.79 -6.72
C VAL A 85 -6.09 -42.45 -6.17
N ASN A 86 -5.44 -42.51 -5.01
CA ASN A 86 -4.82 -41.36 -4.37
C ASN A 86 -3.33 -41.35 -4.71
N ARG A 87 -2.84 -40.26 -5.30
CA ARG A 87 -1.41 -40.06 -5.55
C ARG A 87 -0.92 -38.82 -4.82
N ASN A 88 0.27 -38.90 -4.23
CA ASN A 88 0.99 -37.73 -3.75
C ASN A 88 1.66 -37.06 -4.96
N THR A 89 1.22 -35.84 -5.29
CA THR A 89 1.73 -35.07 -6.43
C THR A 89 2.34 -33.77 -5.93
N LEU A 90 3.58 -33.50 -6.32
CA LEU A 90 4.24 -32.22 -6.04
C LEU A 90 3.61 -31.09 -6.84
N HIS A 91 3.30 -29.99 -6.16
CA HIS A 91 2.88 -28.73 -6.76
C HIS A 91 3.90 -27.65 -6.42
N TYR A 92 4.01 -26.69 -7.32
CA TYR A 92 4.94 -25.57 -7.25
C TYR A 92 4.17 -24.26 -7.23
N ASN A 93 4.64 -23.32 -6.41
CA ASN A 93 3.98 -22.03 -6.24
C ASN A 93 4.25 -21.06 -7.40
N LEU A 94 3.60 -19.90 -7.35
CA LEU A 94 3.72 -18.84 -8.36
C LEU A 94 5.18 -18.45 -8.65
N SER A 95 6.04 -18.33 -7.63
CA SER A 95 7.45 -17.97 -7.81
C SER A 95 8.18 -18.96 -8.71
N MET A 96 7.99 -20.26 -8.48
CA MET A 96 8.58 -21.30 -9.33
C MET A 96 8.00 -21.29 -10.75
N ILE A 97 6.68 -21.09 -10.88
CA ILE A 97 6.01 -21.03 -12.19
C ILE A 97 6.61 -19.89 -13.04
N LEU A 98 6.73 -18.68 -12.47
CA LEU A 98 7.32 -17.53 -13.15
C LEU A 98 8.80 -17.75 -13.50
N ALA A 99 9.59 -18.27 -12.55
CA ALA A 99 11.01 -18.59 -12.74
C ALA A 99 11.26 -19.54 -13.93
N ILE A 100 10.39 -20.54 -14.08
CA ILE A 100 10.42 -21.47 -15.20
C ILE A 100 10.01 -20.78 -16.51
N GLY A 101 9.00 -19.91 -16.49
CA GLY A 101 8.57 -19.15 -17.67
C GLY A 101 9.70 -18.33 -18.32
N TYR A 102 10.63 -17.80 -17.52
CA TYR A 102 11.82 -17.11 -18.04
C TYR A 102 12.83 -18.05 -18.70
N ARG A 103 12.90 -19.32 -18.29
CA ARG A 103 13.89 -20.31 -18.76
C ARG A 103 13.40 -21.17 -19.92
N VAL A 104 12.10 -21.35 -20.06
CA VAL A 104 11.52 -22.24 -21.06
C VAL A 104 11.70 -21.69 -22.48
N ARG A 105 12.22 -22.54 -23.37
CA ARG A 105 12.34 -22.27 -24.80
C ARG A 105 11.14 -22.84 -25.56
N SER A 106 10.02 -22.12 -25.53
CA SER A 106 8.83 -22.44 -26.32
C SER A 106 8.16 -21.16 -26.83
N VAL A 107 7.22 -21.29 -27.77
CA VAL A 107 6.39 -20.17 -28.25
C VAL A 107 5.67 -19.50 -27.07
N ARG A 108 5.08 -20.30 -26.17
CA ARG A 108 4.42 -19.80 -24.94
C ARG A 108 5.40 -19.15 -23.97
N GLY A 109 6.59 -19.70 -23.79
CA GLY A 109 7.65 -19.08 -22.99
C GLY A 109 8.07 -17.72 -23.56
N THR A 110 8.16 -17.60 -24.88
CA THR A 110 8.44 -16.32 -25.56
C THR A 110 7.32 -15.30 -25.35
N GLN A 111 6.06 -15.70 -25.52
CA GLN A 111 4.90 -14.84 -25.27
C GLN A 111 4.85 -14.39 -23.80
N PHE A 112 5.11 -15.30 -22.86
CA PHE A 112 5.20 -14.97 -21.43
C PHE A 112 6.27 -13.91 -21.16
N ARG A 113 7.48 -14.07 -21.72
CA ARG A 113 8.55 -13.07 -21.55
C ARG A 113 8.19 -11.73 -22.18
N GLN A 114 7.56 -11.71 -23.36
CA GLN A 114 7.11 -10.46 -23.99
C GLN A 114 6.08 -9.74 -23.10
N TRP A 115 5.09 -10.47 -22.58
CA TRP A 115 4.11 -9.93 -21.64
C TRP A 115 4.75 -9.41 -20.35
N ALA A 116 5.67 -10.19 -19.75
CA ALA A 116 6.34 -9.80 -18.52
C ALA A 116 7.22 -8.55 -18.71
N THR A 117 7.94 -8.46 -19.83
CA THR A 117 8.72 -7.26 -20.19
C THR A 117 7.84 -6.04 -20.38
N GLN A 118 6.73 -6.16 -21.11
CA GLN A 118 5.77 -5.06 -21.28
C GLN A 118 5.16 -4.62 -19.95
N THR A 119 4.86 -5.57 -19.08
CA THR A 119 4.31 -5.31 -17.75
C THR A 119 5.32 -4.54 -16.89
N LEU A 120 6.58 -4.98 -16.87
CA LEU A 120 7.65 -4.29 -16.15
C LEU A 120 7.92 -2.90 -16.74
N GLU A 121 7.92 -2.76 -18.06
CA GLU A 121 8.09 -1.48 -18.74
C GLU A 121 6.97 -0.49 -18.38
N GLN A 122 5.72 -0.94 -18.37
CA GLN A 122 4.60 -0.12 -17.92
C GLN A 122 4.77 0.35 -16.48
N TYR A 123 5.20 -0.55 -15.58
CA TYR A 123 5.49 -0.19 -14.20
C TYR A 123 6.60 0.86 -14.11
N LEU A 124 7.71 0.69 -14.85
CA LEU A 124 8.85 1.60 -14.84
C LEU A 124 8.50 2.98 -15.44
N ILE A 125 7.65 3.04 -16.47
CA ILE A 125 7.27 4.30 -17.13
C ILE A 125 6.15 5.03 -16.37
N LYS A 126 5.09 4.31 -15.96
CA LYS A 126 3.87 4.91 -15.38
C LYS A 126 3.86 4.90 -13.86
N GLY A 127 4.65 4.02 -13.23
CA GLY A 127 4.62 3.76 -11.79
C GLY A 127 3.56 2.76 -11.34
N PHE A 128 2.77 2.17 -12.25
CA PHE A 128 1.73 1.18 -11.93
C PHE A 128 1.44 0.24 -13.10
N VAL A 129 0.84 -0.91 -12.78
CA VAL A 129 0.28 -1.90 -13.71
C VAL A 129 -1.13 -2.24 -13.26
N MET A 130 -2.06 -2.42 -14.21
CA MET A 130 -3.45 -2.71 -13.93
C MET A 130 -4.00 -3.75 -14.91
N ASP A 131 -4.82 -4.67 -14.42
CA ASP A 131 -5.63 -5.57 -15.23
C ASP A 131 -7.08 -5.07 -15.21
N ASP A 132 -7.37 -4.08 -16.06
CA ASP A 132 -8.67 -3.41 -16.11
C ASP A 132 -9.84 -4.37 -16.34
N GLU A 133 -9.66 -5.38 -17.18
CA GLU A 133 -10.73 -6.34 -17.50
C GLU A 133 -11.06 -7.21 -16.29
N ARG A 134 -10.05 -7.68 -15.55
CA ARG A 134 -10.28 -8.43 -14.31
C ARG A 134 -10.94 -7.57 -13.24
N LEU A 135 -10.51 -6.32 -13.08
CA LEU A 135 -11.06 -5.40 -12.08
C LEU A 135 -12.49 -4.94 -12.41
N LYS A 136 -12.87 -4.90 -13.69
CA LYS A 136 -14.24 -4.58 -14.12
C LYS A 136 -15.20 -5.76 -14.00
N ASN A 137 -14.68 -6.98 -14.03
CA ASN A 137 -15.47 -8.21 -14.02
C ASN A 137 -15.13 -9.02 -12.77
N PRO A 138 -15.57 -8.58 -11.57
CA PRO A 138 -15.31 -9.32 -10.35
C PRO A 138 -15.94 -10.71 -10.47
N PRO A 139 -15.31 -11.74 -9.89
CA PRO A 139 -15.87 -13.08 -9.96
C PRO A 139 -17.26 -13.13 -9.30
N ILE A 140 -18.23 -13.73 -10.00
CA ILE A 140 -19.62 -13.86 -9.51
C ILE A 140 -19.78 -15.24 -8.87
N GLY A 141 -20.07 -15.31 -7.56
CA GLY A 141 -20.42 -16.56 -6.86
C GLY A 141 -19.34 -17.06 -5.88
N GLN A 142 -19.20 -18.38 -5.73
CA GLN A 142 -18.23 -19.04 -4.84
C GLN A 142 -16.81 -19.05 -5.41
N SER A 143 -16.36 -17.93 -5.95
CA SER A 143 -15.03 -17.86 -6.52
C SER A 143 -13.96 -17.89 -5.44
N VAL A 144 -12.92 -18.67 -5.72
CA VAL A 144 -11.75 -18.87 -4.84
C VAL A 144 -10.69 -17.80 -5.12
N VAL A 145 -10.83 -17.02 -6.21
CA VAL A 145 -9.92 -15.91 -6.52
C VAL A 145 -10.22 -14.71 -5.62
N PRO A 146 -9.26 -14.22 -4.83
CA PRO A 146 -9.49 -13.02 -4.01
C PRO A 146 -9.68 -11.78 -4.89
N ASP A 147 -10.72 -11.00 -4.59
CA ASP A 147 -10.94 -9.69 -5.19
C ASP A 147 -10.16 -8.62 -4.40
N TYR A 148 -9.19 -7.99 -5.07
CA TYR A 148 -8.34 -6.94 -4.50
C TYR A 148 -8.78 -5.53 -4.91
N PHE A 149 -9.98 -5.37 -5.48
CA PHE A 149 -10.47 -4.07 -5.92
C PHE A 149 -10.59 -3.07 -4.76
N ASP A 150 -11.12 -3.49 -3.61
CA ASP A 150 -11.25 -2.63 -2.44
C ASP A 150 -9.90 -2.19 -1.87
N GLU A 151 -8.91 -3.10 -1.83
CA GLU A 151 -7.54 -2.78 -1.43
C GLU A 151 -6.91 -1.77 -2.39
N MET A 152 -7.11 -1.95 -3.69
CA MET A 152 -6.65 -1.00 -4.71
C MET A 152 -7.28 0.39 -4.51
N LEU A 153 -8.59 0.45 -4.23
CA LEU A 153 -9.27 1.72 -3.94
C LEU A 153 -8.75 2.37 -2.65
N GLU A 154 -8.40 1.60 -1.63
CA GLU A 154 -7.78 2.12 -0.41
C GLU A 154 -6.39 2.70 -0.69
N ARG A 155 -5.54 1.98 -1.43
CA ARG A 155 -4.22 2.48 -1.86
C ARG A 155 -4.34 3.76 -2.70
N ILE A 156 -5.28 3.82 -3.65
CA ILE A 156 -5.54 5.03 -4.46
C ILE A 156 -5.98 6.19 -3.55
N ARG A 157 -6.87 5.94 -2.60
CA ARG A 157 -7.33 6.97 -1.63
C ARG A 157 -6.17 7.50 -0.80
N ASP A 158 -5.28 6.64 -0.32
CA ASP A 158 -4.09 7.04 0.44
C ASP A 158 -3.10 7.84 -0.42
N ILE A 159 -2.82 7.39 -1.66
CA ILE A 159 -1.99 8.13 -2.62
C ILE A 159 -2.57 9.51 -2.91
N ARG A 160 -3.89 9.60 -3.14
CA ARG A 160 -4.58 10.88 -3.37
C ARG A 160 -4.50 11.79 -2.15
N ALA A 161 -4.55 11.23 -0.95
CA ALA A 161 -4.49 11.96 0.30
C ALA A 161 -3.05 12.26 0.79
N SER A 162 -2.04 11.86 0.03
CA SER A 162 -0.69 12.42 0.17
C SER A 162 -0.78 13.95 0.07
N GLU A 163 -0.29 14.66 1.09
CA GLU A 163 -0.40 16.13 1.19
C GLU A 163 0.13 16.82 -0.07
N ARG A 164 1.13 16.24 -0.73
CA ARG A 164 1.66 16.74 -2.00
C ARG A 164 0.66 16.63 -3.14
N ARG A 165 -0.06 15.51 -3.26
CA ARG A 165 -1.08 15.29 -4.31
C ARG A 165 -2.32 16.13 -4.05
N VAL A 166 -2.76 16.20 -2.79
CA VAL A 166 -3.83 17.11 -2.36
C VAL A 166 -3.42 18.54 -2.71
N TYR A 167 -2.27 19.01 -2.25
CA TYR A 167 -1.80 20.37 -2.51
C TYR A 167 -1.70 20.69 -4.00
N LEU A 168 -1.13 19.80 -4.81
CA LEU A 168 -1.06 20.00 -6.26
C LEU A 168 -2.45 20.08 -6.90
N ARG A 169 -3.37 19.20 -6.49
CA ARG A 169 -4.73 19.17 -7.05
C ARG A 169 -5.56 20.37 -6.62
N VAL A 170 -5.49 20.72 -5.35
CA VAL A 170 -6.09 21.92 -4.78
C VAL A 170 -5.53 23.16 -5.49
N LYS A 171 -4.20 23.22 -5.71
CA LYS A 171 -3.57 24.30 -6.47
C LYS A 171 -4.07 24.34 -7.92
N GLU A 172 -4.15 23.22 -8.63
CA GLU A 172 -4.69 23.17 -10.00
C GLU A 172 -6.12 23.72 -10.08
N ILE A 173 -7.00 23.29 -9.18
CA ILE A 173 -8.40 23.74 -9.15
C ILE A 173 -8.49 25.23 -8.81
N PHE A 174 -7.76 25.69 -7.79
CA PHE A 174 -7.84 27.08 -7.36
C PHE A 174 -7.01 28.04 -8.21
N THR A 175 -6.05 27.57 -9.00
CA THR A 175 -5.43 28.40 -10.05
C THR A 175 -6.43 28.82 -11.13
N MET A 176 -7.57 28.14 -11.24
CA MET A 176 -8.67 28.54 -12.12
C MET A 176 -9.55 29.64 -11.50
N ALA A 177 -9.37 29.96 -10.22
CA ALA A 177 -10.07 31.08 -9.60
C ALA A 177 -9.57 32.42 -10.18
N ALA A 178 -10.48 33.36 -10.38
CA ALA A 178 -10.17 34.60 -11.11
C ALA A 178 -9.19 35.52 -10.37
N ASP A 179 -9.13 35.42 -9.04
CA ASP A 179 -8.33 36.22 -8.11
C ASP A 179 -7.13 35.47 -7.54
N TYR A 180 -6.82 34.27 -8.05
CA TYR A 180 -5.70 33.48 -7.52
C TYR A 180 -4.34 34.08 -7.90
N GLU A 181 -3.55 34.41 -6.88
CA GLU A 181 -2.16 34.82 -7.02
C GLU A 181 -1.26 34.01 -6.07
N PRO A 182 -0.27 33.22 -6.57
CA PRO A 182 0.55 32.33 -5.74
C PRO A 182 1.32 33.03 -4.60
N SER A 183 1.71 34.28 -4.82
CA SER A 183 2.57 35.04 -3.90
C SER A 183 1.78 35.94 -2.94
N ASN A 184 0.44 35.96 -3.05
CA ASN A 184 -0.39 36.81 -2.21
C ASN A 184 -0.59 36.18 -0.81
N LYS A 185 -0.57 37.04 0.21
CA LYS A 185 -0.89 36.67 1.60
C LYS A 185 -2.30 36.11 1.73
N GLU A 186 -3.25 36.61 0.94
CA GLU A 186 -4.64 36.15 0.93
C GLU A 186 -4.75 34.69 0.50
N THR A 187 -4.07 34.31 -0.57
CA THR A 187 -3.96 32.92 -1.03
C THR A 187 -3.41 32.01 0.06
N THR A 188 -2.31 32.42 0.71
CA THR A 188 -1.71 31.64 1.81
C THR A 188 -2.67 31.46 2.98
N ARG A 189 -3.38 32.52 3.36
CA ARG A 189 -4.38 32.49 4.43
C ARG A 189 -5.55 31.58 4.07
N PHE A 190 -6.03 31.63 2.84
CA PHE A 190 -7.10 30.78 2.34
C PHE A 190 -6.75 29.29 2.44
N PHE A 191 -5.55 28.87 2.01
CA PHE A 191 -5.10 27.48 2.15
C PHE A 191 -5.00 27.04 3.62
N GLN A 192 -4.56 27.93 4.51
CA GLN A 192 -4.53 27.65 5.96
C GLN A 192 -5.94 27.46 6.53
N THR A 193 -6.89 28.29 6.10
CA THR A 193 -8.31 28.15 6.49
C THR A 193 -8.88 26.82 6.04
N ILE A 194 -8.69 26.43 4.78
CA ILE A 194 -9.13 25.13 4.26
C ILE A 194 -8.51 23.98 5.06
N GLN A 195 -7.20 24.03 5.30
CA GLN A 195 -6.52 22.99 6.07
C GLN A 195 -7.12 22.84 7.46
N ASN A 196 -7.35 23.95 8.18
CA ASN A 196 -7.94 23.93 9.51
C ASN A 196 -9.39 23.42 9.50
N LYS A 197 -10.22 23.83 8.54
CA LYS A 197 -11.60 23.34 8.39
C LYS A 197 -11.62 21.82 8.17
N LEU A 198 -10.74 21.30 7.33
CA LEU A 198 -10.63 19.86 7.06
C LEU A 198 -10.13 19.06 8.27
N HIS A 199 -9.13 19.57 9.02
CA HIS A 199 -8.68 18.92 10.26
C HIS A 199 -9.78 18.93 11.33
N PHE A 200 -10.48 20.05 11.47
CA PHE A 200 -11.57 20.21 12.44
C PHE A 200 -12.72 19.25 12.14
N ALA A 201 -13.13 19.11 10.87
CA ALA A 201 -14.19 18.21 10.45
C ALA A 201 -13.90 16.71 10.72
N CYS A 202 -12.66 16.34 11.03
CA CYS A 202 -12.25 14.97 11.36
C CYS A 202 -11.91 14.78 12.84
N THR A 203 -11.46 15.83 13.53
CA THR A 203 -10.86 15.72 14.87
C THR A 203 -11.50 16.60 15.93
N GLY A 204 -12.37 17.54 15.54
CA GLY A 204 -12.87 18.62 16.39
C GLY A 204 -11.80 19.66 16.75
N MET A 205 -10.61 19.60 16.13
CA MET A 205 -9.48 20.47 16.42
C MET A 205 -8.87 21.04 15.14
N THR A 206 -8.40 22.28 15.20
CA THR A 206 -7.51 22.85 14.18
C THR A 206 -6.15 22.14 14.19
N ALA A 207 -5.36 22.33 13.14
CA ALA A 207 -4.03 21.74 13.05
C ALA A 207 -3.13 22.12 14.24
N ALA A 208 -3.22 23.37 14.70
CA ALA A 208 -2.44 23.87 15.83
C ALA A 208 -2.89 23.27 17.17
N GLU A 209 -4.20 23.17 17.40
CA GLU A 209 -4.77 22.53 18.60
C GLU A 209 -4.44 21.04 18.66
N LEU A 210 -4.48 20.35 17.50
CA LEU A 210 -4.12 18.95 17.40
C LEU A 210 -2.67 18.70 17.83
N ILE A 211 -1.73 19.49 17.30
CA ILE A 211 -0.31 19.42 17.67
C ILE A 211 -0.14 19.72 19.16
N ALA A 212 -0.73 20.82 19.64
CA ALA A 212 -0.56 21.27 21.02
C ALA A 212 -1.17 20.31 22.06
N SER A 213 -2.21 19.57 21.69
CA SER A 213 -2.87 18.59 22.56
C SER A 213 -2.21 17.22 22.55
N ARG A 214 -1.65 16.77 21.41
CA ARG A 214 -1.15 15.40 21.23
C ARG A 214 0.37 15.24 21.34
N ALA A 215 1.14 16.30 21.17
CA ALA A 215 2.59 16.23 21.37
C ALA A 215 2.91 15.93 22.84
N ASP A 216 3.54 14.79 23.11
CA ASP A 216 3.87 14.33 24.46
C ASP A 216 5.18 13.54 24.51
N ALA A 217 6.22 14.08 25.17
CA ALA A 217 7.54 13.45 25.31
C ALA A 217 7.57 12.18 26.18
N SER A 218 6.46 11.82 26.82
CA SER A 218 6.32 10.58 27.60
C SER A 218 5.79 9.40 26.77
N GLN A 219 5.10 9.69 25.65
CA GLN A 219 4.58 8.68 24.75
C GLN A 219 5.69 8.14 23.84
N LEU A 220 5.48 6.92 23.34
CA LEU A 220 6.30 6.40 22.25
C LEU A 220 6.20 7.37 21.07
N ASP A 221 7.35 7.69 20.48
CA ASP A 221 7.42 8.53 19.29
C ASP A 221 6.71 9.89 19.42
N MET A 222 6.67 10.43 20.64
CA MET A 222 6.01 11.69 20.99
C MET A 222 4.50 11.76 20.71
N GLY A 223 3.85 10.61 20.52
CA GLY A 223 2.44 10.54 20.11
C GLY A 223 2.23 10.67 18.59
N LEU A 224 3.30 10.67 17.79
CA LEU A 224 3.22 10.59 16.34
C LEU A 224 2.76 9.19 15.92
N THR A 225 1.91 9.13 14.90
CA THR A 225 1.39 7.90 14.29
C THR A 225 2.00 7.64 12.91
N SER A 226 2.55 8.66 12.26
CA SER A 226 3.21 8.53 10.95
C SER A 226 4.37 9.53 10.79
N TYR A 227 5.51 9.10 10.26
CA TYR A 227 6.63 9.97 9.86
C TYR A 227 7.51 9.27 8.82
N ASN A 228 8.24 10.04 8.00
CA ASN A 228 8.90 9.54 6.78
C ASN A 228 10.34 9.02 6.96
N SER A 229 10.89 9.07 8.18
CA SER A 229 12.29 8.73 8.47
C SER A 229 12.36 7.62 9.52
N ASP A 230 13.47 6.88 9.59
CA ASP A 230 13.70 5.89 10.66
C ASP A 230 13.67 6.51 12.07
N GLU A 231 13.90 7.83 12.16
CA GLU A 231 13.87 8.60 13.39
C GLU A 231 13.07 9.89 13.23
N ILE A 232 12.34 10.26 14.28
CA ILE A 232 11.59 11.51 14.36
C ILE A 232 12.54 12.71 14.27
N ARG A 233 12.19 13.65 13.40
CA ARG A 233 12.86 14.94 13.25
C ARG A 233 12.02 16.05 13.84
N LYS A 234 12.70 17.16 14.17
CA LYS A 234 12.05 18.39 14.66
C LYS A 234 11.07 19.01 13.63
N THR A 235 11.18 18.64 12.35
CA THR A 235 10.22 19.01 11.30
C THR A 235 8.96 18.15 11.29
N ASP A 236 9.01 16.94 11.85
CA ASP A 236 7.86 16.01 11.84
C ASP A 236 6.86 16.38 12.95
N VAL A 237 7.35 16.93 14.06
CA VAL A 237 6.51 17.30 15.22
C VAL A 237 5.62 18.52 15.01
N ILE A 238 5.84 19.28 13.93
CA ILE A 238 5.04 20.45 13.55
C ILE A 238 4.00 20.14 12.45
N ILE A 239 3.90 18.87 12.05
CA ILE A 239 2.95 18.42 11.03
C ILE A 239 1.76 17.78 11.75
N ALA A 240 0.61 18.45 11.70
CA ALA A 240 -0.61 18.00 12.38
C ALA A 240 -1.08 16.60 11.93
N LYS A 241 -0.96 16.31 10.63
CA LYS A 241 -1.29 14.99 10.05
C LYS A 241 -0.58 13.84 10.76
N ASN A 242 0.66 14.05 11.21
CA ASN A 242 1.46 13.01 11.87
C ASN A 242 0.94 12.62 13.25
N TYR A 243 -0.02 13.36 13.82
CA TYR A 243 -0.66 13.04 15.09
C TYR A 243 -2.07 12.45 14.92
N LEU A 244 -2.54 12.26 13.67
CA LEU A 244 -3.87 11.71 13.41
C LEU A 244 -3.90 10.21 13.71
N ARG A 245 -4.97 9.77 14.38
CA ARG A 245 -5.21 8.33 14.57
C ARG A 245 -5.66 7.71 13.25
N GLU A 246 -5.56 6.39 13.13
CA GLU A 246 -5.90 5.69 11.89
C GLU A 246 -7.31 6.03 11.37
N ASN A 247 -8.31 6.05 12.26
CA ASN A 247 -9.69 6.40 11.89
C ASN A 247 -9.81 7.85 11.41
N GLU A 248 -9.17 8.80 12.08
CA GLU A 248 -9.21 10.23 11.73
C GLU A 248 -8.48 10.49 10.42
N LEU A 249 -7.38 9.77 10.16
CA LEU A 249 -6.66 9.83 8.89
C LEU A 249 -7.52 9.27 7.76
N LYS A 250 -8.20 8.13 7.96
CA LYS A 250 -9.15 7.58 6.97
C LYS A 250 -10.29 8.55 6.68
N GLU A 251 -10.84 9.19 7.71
CA GLU A 251 -11.87 10.22 7.55
C GLU A 251 -11.36 11.45 6.80
N LEU A 252 -10.20 11.99 7.18
CA LEU A 252 -9.58 13.12 6.49
C LEU A 252 -9.35 12.81 5.02
N ASN A 253 -8.77 11.65 4.72
CA ASN A 253 -8.55 11.19 3.36
C ASN A 253 -9.86 11.09 2.56
N ARG A 254 -10.96 10.65 3.19
CA ARG A 254 -12.28 10.55 2.55
C ARG A 254 -12.86 11.93 2.24
N ILE A 255 -12.87 12.85 3.21
CA ILE A 255 -13.41 14.21 3.01
C ILE A 255 -12.62 14.96 1.95
N VAL A 256 -11.30 14.90 2.01
CA VAL A 256 -10.41 15.58 1.06
C VAL A 256 -10.69 15.11 -0.36
N ASN A 257 -10.85 13.80 -0.58
CA ASN A 257 -11.17 13.25 -1.89
C ASN A 257 -12.54 13.73 -2.39
N MET A 258 -13.58 13.67 -1.55
CA MET A 258 -14.92 14.12 -1.91
C MET A 258 -14.96 15.64 -2.21
N TRP A 259 -14.24 16.45 -1.42
CA TRP A 259 -14.11 17.89 -1.65
C TRP A 259 -13.40 18.19 -2.97
N LEU A 260 -12.31 17.47 -3.27
CA LEU A 260 -11.59 17.64 -4.53
C LEU A 260 -12.44 17.29 -5.75
N ASP A 261 -13.19 16.19 -5.69
CA ASP A 261 -14.08 15.76 -6.77
C ASP A 261 -15.21 16.80 -6.97
N PHE A 262 -15.77 17.33 -5.88
CA PHE A 262 -16.75 18.41 -5.92
C PHE A 262 -16.15 19.69 -6.54
N ALA A 263 -14.98 20.10 -6.08
CA ALA A 263 -14.33 21.32 -6.54
C ALA A 263 -13.92 21.22 -8.01
N GLU A 264 -13.48 20.05 -8.47
CA GLU A 264 -13.20 19.78 -9.88
C GLU A 264 -14.46 19.92 -10.75
N ASP A 265 -15.58 19.29 -10.37
CA ASP A 265 -16.84 19.43 -11.11
C ASP A 265 -17.31 20.89 -11.18
N GLN A 266 -17.20 21.63 -10.07
CA GLN A 266 -17.54 23.06 -10.03
C GLN A 266 -16.65 23.90 -10.96
N ALA A 267 -15.35 23.62 -11.02
CA ALA A 267 -14.41 24.32 -11.90
C ALA A 267 -14.65 23.99 -13.38
N LEU A 268 -14.89 22.71 -13.71
CA LEU A 268 -15.17 22.25 -15.08
C LEU A 268 -16.46 22.84 -15.67
N ARG A 269 -17.45 23.16 -14.82
CA ARG A 269 -18.68 23.84 -15.22
C ARG A 269 -18.49 25.31 -15.62
N ARG A 270 -17.23 25.78 -15.73
CA ARG A 270 -16.83 27.12 -16.23
C ARG A 270 -17.57 28.28 -15.57
N LYS A 271 -17.89 28.13 -14.28
CA LYS A 271 -18.32 29.26 -13.47
C LYS A 271 -17.05 29.99 -13.05
N GLN A 272 -17.00 31.31 -13.23
CA GLN A 272 -15.94 32.11 -12.64
C GLN A 272 -16.16 32.08 -11.12
N VAL A 273 -15.20 31.50 -10.40
CA VAL A 273 -15.25 31.34 -8.93
C VAL A 273 -14.09 32.13 -8.33
N PHE A 274 -14.33 32.85 -7.25
CA PHE A 274 -13.29 33.55 -6.48
C PHE A 274 -12.83 32.69 -5.28
N LEU A 275 -11.68 33.00 -4.69
CA LEU A 275 -11.19 32.25 -3.51
C LEU A 275 -12.20 32.29 -2.34
N GLN A 276 -12.89 33.41 -2.14
CA GLN A 276 -13.92 33.55 -1.09
C GLN A 276 -15.13 32.62 -1.33
N ASP A 277 -15.50 32.40 -2.59
CA ASP A 277 -16.60 31.49 -2.94
C ASP A 277 -16.24 30.04 -2.60
N TRP A 278 -14.96 29.67 -2.74
CA TRP A 278 -14.48 28.34 -2.36
C TRP A 278 -14.52 28.11 -0.86
N ASP A 279 -14.23 29.13 -0.06
CA ASP A 279 -14.35 29.06 1.40
C ASP A 279 -15.81 28.81 1.81
N THR A 280 -16.74 29.55 1.20
CA THR A 280 -18.19 29.40 1.43
C THR A 280 -18.69 28.03 0.96
N LYS A 281 -18.22 27.56 -0.20
CA LYS A 281 -18.57 26.23 -0.73
C LYS A 281 -18.04 25.10 0.14
N LEU A 282 -16.87 25.25 0.76
CA LEU A 282 -16.33 24.26 1.68
C LEU A 282 -17.21 24.13 2.92
N ASP A 283 -17.67 25.25 3.48
CA ASP A 283 -18.58 25.22 4.64
C ASP A 283 -19.90 24.54 4.32
N GLN A 284 -20.48 24.87 3.16
CA GLN A 284 -21.69 24.21 2.66
C GLN A 284 -21.48 22.71 2.42
N PHE A 285 -20.33 22.34 1.83
CA PHE A 285 -19.98 20.95 1.58
C PHE A 285 -19.82 20.16 2.88
N LEU A 286 -19.12 20.70 3.86
CA LEU A 286 -18.95 20.05 5.17
C LEU A 286 -20.28 19.91 5.90
N SER A 287 -21.07 20.99 5.94
CA SER A 287 -22.40 20.98 6.56
C SER A 287 -23.36 20.00 5.88
N PHE A 288 -23.35 19.93 4.54
CA PHE A 288 -24.18 18.99 3.77
C PHE A 288 -23.83 17.52 4.04
N ASN A 289 -22.58 17.23 4.40
CA ASN A 289 -22.11 15.88 4.74
C ASN A 289 -22.21 15.60 6.26
N ASP A 290 -23.03 16.34 6.99
CA ASP A 290 -23.24 16.21 8.44
C ASP A 290 -21.93 16.32 9.25
N ARG A 291 -21.02 17.21 8.84
CA ARG A 291 -19.75 17.47 9.54
C ARG A 291 -19.73 18.82 10.22
N ASP A 292 -19.04 18.85 11.35
CA ASP A 292 -18.81 20.08 12.09
C ASP A 292 -17.92 21.04 11.30
N VAL A 293 -18.37 22.28 11.19
CA VAL A 293 -17.67 23.35 10.48
C VAL A 293 -16.99 24.25 11.50
N LEU A 294 -15.68 24.45 11.34
CA LEU A 294 -14.90 25.33 12.20
C LEU A 294 -15.46 26.76 12.17
N GLN A 295 -15.85 27.26 13.35
CA GLN A 295 -16.27 28.65 13.53
C GLN A 295 -15.06 29.49 13.98
N GLY A 296 -14.62 30.42 13.14
CA GLY A 296 -13.47 31.28 13.43
C GLY A 296 -12.12 30.65 13.11
N ALA A 297 -11.08 30.98 13.89
CA ALA A 297 -9.69 30.61 13.60
C ALA A 297 -9.09 29.53 14.53
N GLY A 298 -9.88 29.02 15.49
CA GLY A 298 -9.40 28.19 16.60
C GLY A 298 -8.86 29.02 17.78
N GLU A 299 -8.52 28.35 18.86
CA GLU A 299 -8.04 28.93 20.12
C GLU A 299 -6.51 29.04 20.17
N ILE A 300 -5.79 28.17 19.46
CA ILE A 300 -4.33 28.08 19.52
C ILE A 300 -3.69 28.52 18.20
N SER A 301 -2.75 29.45 18.28
CA SER A 301 -1.98 29.86 17.10
C SER A 301 -0.95 28.81 16.69
N LYS A 302 -0.70 28.69 15.39
CA LYS A 302 0.32 27.78 14.85
C LYS A 302 1.71 28.00 15.46
N LYS A 303 2.11 29.25 15.66
CA LYS A 303 3.42 29.57 16.24
C LYS A 303 3.57 28.99 17.65
N VAL A 304 2.54 29.16 18.49
CA VAL A 304 2.53 28.64 19.87
C VAL A 304 2.55 27.11 19.88
N ALA A 305 1.77 26.47 19.01
CA ALA A 305 1.77 25.01 18.87
C ALA A 305 3.13 24.47 18.42
N ASP A 306 3.74 25.08 17.40
CA ASP A 306 5.04 24.69 16.86
C ASP A 306 6.17 24.86 17.89
N GLU A 307 6.17 25.96 18.65
CA GLU A 307 7.14 26.21 19.74
C GLU A 307 7.00 25.15 20.83
N LYS A 308 5.78 24.89 21.30
CA LYS A 308 5.49 23.85 22.30
C LYS A 308 5.95 22.46 21.82
N ALA A 309 5.61 22.07 20.60
CA ALA A 309 6.00 20.77 20.05
C ALA A 309 7.53 20.62 19.92
N LYS A 310 8.23 21.70 19.56
CA LYS A 310 9.69 21.73 19.48
C LYS A 310 10.37 21.61 20.84
N GLU A 311 9.83 22.25 21.88
CA GLU A 311 10.34 22.11 23.25
C GLU A 311 10.16 20.68 23.76
N ILE A 312 8.99 20.08 23.51
CA ILE A 312 8.69 18.68 23.85
C ILE A 312 9.66 17.74 23.10
N PHE A 313 9.96 18.04 21.83
CA PHE A 313 10.94 17.28 21.05
C PHE A 313 12.34 17.32 21.66
N ASP A 314 12.78 18.48 22.15
CA ASP A 314 14.10 18.61 22.76
C ASP A 314 14.19 17.74 24.03
N VAL A 315 13.12 17.67 24.83
CA VAL A 315 13.04 16.76 26.00
C VAL A 315 13.05 15.29 25.57
N TYR A 316 12.26 14.92 24.56
CA TYR A 316 12.21 13.55 24.03
C TYR A 316 13.58 13.10 23.48
N ALA A 317 14.23 13.95 22.70
CA ALA A 317 15.54 13.68 22.10
C ALA A 317 16.61 13.45 23.17
N GLN A 318 16.59 14.22 24.26
CA GLN A 318 17.49 14.02 25.41
C GLN A 318 17.25 12.66 26.09
N LYS A 319 15.98 12.30 26.38
CA LYS A 319 15.65 11.00 26.97
C LYS A 319 16.07 9.83 26.08
N ARG A 320 15.79 9.91 24.78
CA ARG A 320 16.16 8.88 23.80
C ARG A 320 17.67 8.72 23.68
N ARG A 321 18.41 9.83 23.71
CA ARG A 321 19.88 9.80 23.71
C ARG A 321 20.44 9.09 24.94
N GLN A 322 19.92 9.41 26.13
CA GLN A 322 20.34 8.76 27.38
C GLN A 322 20.05 7.25 27.37
N LEU A 323 18.90 6.83 26.83
CA LEU A 323 18.56 5.40 26.67
C LEU A 323 19.55 4.69 25.73
N LYS A 324 19.83 5.27 24.56
CA LYS A 324 20.81 4.71 23.62
C LYS A 324 22.22 4.61 24.22
N GLU A 325 22.65 5.62 24.96
CA GLU A 325 23.94 5.61 25.66
C GLU A 325 23.99 4.50 26.73
N ALA A 326 22.90 4.31 27.49
CA ALA A 326 22.80 3.25 28.50
C ALA A 326 22.77 1.84 27.87
N GLU A 327 22.05 1.65 26.75
CA GLU A 327 22.03 0.40 25.99
C GLU A 327 23.40 0.09 25.39
N GLY A 328 24.06 1.07 24.78
CA GLY A 328 25.42 0.93 24.27
C GLY A 328 26.42 0.56 25.37
N ALA A 329 26.30 1.18 26.55
CA ALA A 329 27.13 0.82 27.71
C ALA A 329 26.88 -0.64 28.15
N ARG A 330 25.62 -1.09 28.21
CA ARG A 330 25.28 -2.49 28.53
C ARG A 330 25.82 -3.47 27.49
N ALA A 331 25.66 -3.17 26.20
CA ALA A 331 26.18 -3.99 25.11
C ALA A 331 27.70 -4.10 25.14
N ASN A 332 28.40 -2.98 25.39
CA ASN A 332 29.85 -2.97 25.54
C ASN A 332 30.30 -3.80 26.77
N ILE A 333 29.61 -3.68 27.90
CA ILE A 333 29.89 -4.49 29.10
C ILE A 333 29.65 -5.98 28.82
N ALA A 334 28.58 -6.34 28.10
CA ALA A 334 28.30 -7.72 27.71
C ALA A 334 29.39 -8.28 26.78
N ALA A 335 29.80 -7.51 25.76
CA ALA A 335 30.86 -7.90 24.84
C ALA A 335 32.21 -8.10 25.55
N LEU A 336 32.56 -7.21 26.50
CA LEU A 336 33.77 -7.35 27.32
C LEU A 336 33.72 -8.60 28.22
N LYS A 337 32.56 -8.93 28.79
CA LYS A 337 32.37 -10.15 29.58
C LYS A 337 32.49 -11.43 28.74
N ASP A 338 32.00 -11.41 27.51
CA ASP A 338 32.11 -12.56 26.60
C ASP A 338 33.54 -12.78 26.09
N LEU A 339 34.30 -11.70 25.88
CA LEU A 339 35.75 -11.79 25.60
C LEU A 339 36.51 -12.41 26.79
N LEU A 340 36.23 -11.96 28.02
CA LEU A 340 36.85 -12.50 29.23
C LEU A 340 36.50 -13.98 29.52
N LYS A 341 35.40 -14.49 28.96
CA LYS A 341 35.03 -15.92 29.04
C LYS A 341 35.68 -16.79 27.97
N LYS A 342 36.14 -16.21 26.85
CA LYS A 342 36.85 -16.94 25.79
C LYS A 342 38.34 -17.12 26.07
N ASP A 343 38.91 -16.29 26.94
CA ASP A 343 40.31 -16.36 27.38
C ASP A 343 40.54 -17.28 28.60
N LYS A 344 39.52 -18.07 28.99
CA LYS A 344 39.61 -19.19 29.94
C LYS A 344 39.20 -20.47 29.24
#